data_AF-A0AA88M2R1-F1
#
_entry.id   AF-A0AA88M2R1-F1
#
_cell.length_a   1.000
_cell.length_b   1.000
_cell.length_c   1.000
_cell.angle_alpha   90.00
_cell.angle_beta   90.00
_cell.angle_gamma   90.00
#
_symmetry.space_group_name_H-M   'P 1'
#
loop_
_entity.id
_entity.type
_entity.pdbx_description
1 polymer ?
#
loop_
_entity_poly.entity_id
_entity_poly.type
_entity_poly.pdbx_seq_one_letter_code
_entity_poly.pdbx_strand_id
1 'polypeptide(L)'
;MLSAFWQFTCVSSDEIRLDQSPAVVKRPGETVKISCGVGGVELTQTDSVLVKPGESFSISCVHSVELIQTGSTVLTPGQSLTLTCKVSGYSLTDSSYCTNWIRQPAGKTLEWIGAICGSGNTYYSEKLKSRFQVSRDTSSSTVTLTGQNMQTEDTAVYYCARHSQ
;
A
#
# COMPACT_ATOMS: atom_id res chain seq x y z
N MET A 1 22.13 -41.95 -1.69
CA MET A 1 21.04 -41.01 -1.34
C MET A 1 21.47 -39.65 -1.88
N LEU A 2 20.79 -39.13 -2.92
CA LEU A 2 21.12 -37.83 -3.51
C LEU A 2 20.49 -36.75 -2.63
N SER A 3 21.29 -36.16 -1.75
CA SER A 3 20.91 -34.98 -0.98
C SER A 3 21.08 -33.76 -1.88
N ALA A 4 19.98 -33.06 -2.18
CA ALA A 4 20.06 -31.80 -2.91
C ALA A 4 20.34 -30.66 -1.92
N PHE A 5 21.43 -29.93 -2.15
CA PHE A 5 21.78 -28.71 -1.42
C PHE A 5 21.16 -27.52 -2.16
N TRP A 6 20.45 -26.65 -1.43
CA TRP A 6 19.76 -25.50 -2.00
C TRP A 6 20.22 -24.22 -1.30
N GLN A 7 20.56 -23.21 -2.09
CA GLN A 7 20.91 -21.89 -1.61
C GLN A 7 19.90 -20.91 -2.20
N PHE A 8 19.07 -20.29 -1.36
CA PHE A 8 18.08 -19.32 -1.84
C PHE A 8 18.71 -17.93 -1.90
N THR A 9 18.60 -17.28 -3.05
CA THR A 9 18.96 -15.86 -3.22
C THR A 9 17.69 -15.11 -3.54
N CYS A 10 17.20 -14.31 -2.61
CA CYS A 10 16.10 -13.38 -2.85
C CYS A 10 16.70 -12.08 -3.43
N VAL A 11 16.23 -11.65 -4.60
CA VAL A 11 16.76 -10.46 -5.28
C VAL A 11 15.67 -9.38 -5.27
N SER A 12 15.92 -8.28 -4.55
CA SER A 12 15.08 -7.07 -4.62
C SER A 12 15.94 -5.82 -4.50
N SER A 13 15.62 -4.83 -5.34
CA SER A 13 16.10 -3.46 -5.25
C SER A 13 15.44 -2.78 -4.04
N ASP A 14 16.23 -1.99 -3.34
CA ASP A 14 15.87 -1.13 -2.21
C ASP A 14 15.75 -1.81 -0.84
N GLU A 15 16.24 -1.05 0.15
CA GLU A 15 16.81 -1.39 1.45
C GLU A 15 15.91 -2.23 2.37
N ILE A 16 15.70 -3.50 2.03
CA ILE A 16 14.96 -4.45 2.87
C ILE A 16 15.96 -5.48 3.40
N ARG A 17 16.16 -5.51 4.72
CA ARG A 17 16.84 -6.61 5.40
C ARG A 17 15.94 -7.85 5.35
N LEU A 18 16.29 -8.79 4.47
CA LEU A 18 15.58 -10.06 4.31
C LEU A 18 16.16 -11.07 5.29
N ASP A 19 15.33 -11.58 6.20
CA ASP A 19 15.66 -12.76 6.99
C ASP A 19 15.32 -14.00 6.16
N GLN A 20 16.33 -14.79 5.83
CA GLN A 20 16.17 -16.01 5.03
C GLN A 20 15.81 -17.17 5.95
N SER A 21 14.73 -17.90 5.65
CA SER A 21 14.44 -19.15 6.34
C SER A 21 15.64 -20.12 6.21
N PRO A 22 16.00 -20.86 7.28
CA PRO A 22 17.14 -21.78 7.24
C PRO A 22 16.98 -22.83 6.15
N ALA A 23 18.10 -23.26 5.55
CA ALA A 23 18.09 -24.26 4.48
C ALA A 23 17.44 -25.56 4.97
N VAL A 24 16.32 -25.96 4.35
CA VAL A 24 15.60 -27.21 4.66
C VAL A 24 15.92 -28.26 3.61
N VAL A 25 16.43 -29.42 4.03
CA VAL A 25 16.67 -30.58 3.15
C VAL A 25 15.33 -31.31 2.92
N LYS A 26 14.94 -31.46 1.64
CA LYS A 26 13.68 -32.11 1.22
C LYS A 26 13.94 -33.20 0.19
N ARG A 27 13.08 -34.23 0.17
CA ARG A 27 13.17 -35.32 -0.80
C ARG A 27 12.59 -34.90 -2.15
N PRO A 28 13.10 -35.42 -3.29
CA PRO A 28 12.49 -35.18 -4.60
C PRO A 28 11.00 -35.56 -4.60
N GLY A 29 10.15 -34.67 -5.13
CA GLY A 29 8.69 -34.84 -5.13
C GLY A 29 7.95 -34.32 -3.89
N GLU A 30 8.65 -33.85 -2.85
CA GLU A 30 8.03 -33.10 -1.75
C GLU A 30 7.78 -31.65 -2.16
N THR A 31 6.73 -31.05 -1.59
CA THR A 31 6.42 -29.64 -1.76
C THR A 31 7.04 -28.81 -0.64
N VAL A 32 7.58 -27.63 -0.99
CA VAL A 32 8.15 -26.70 -0.02
C VAL A 32 7.29 -25.44 0.05
N LYS A 33 7.00 -25.00 1.27
CA LYS A 33 6.40 -23.71 1.56
C LYS A 33 7.53 -22.74 1.90
N ILE A 34 7.68 -21.71 1.10
CA ILE A 34 8.75 -20.71 1.24
C ILE A 34 8.10 -19.39 1.64
N SER A 35 8.59 -18.78 2.72
CA SER A 35 8.21 -17.43 3.12
C SER A 35 9.38 -16.47 2.96
N CYS A 36 9.07 -15.22 2.63
CA CYS A 36 10.04 -14.13 2.65
C CYS A 36 9.49 -13.03 3.55
N GLY A 37 10.29 -12.61 4.53
CA GLY A 37 9.94 -11.52 5.42
C GLY A 37 10.41 -10.18 4.86
N VAL A 38 9.48 -9.24 4.66
CA VAL A 38 9.81 -7.84 4.37
C VAL A 38 9.41 -7.01 5.59
N GLY A 39 10.39 -6.47 6.32
CA GLY A 39 10.16 -5.47 7.37
C GLY A 39 9.09 -5.85 8.42
N GLY A 40 9.05 -7.12 8.85
CA GLY A 40 8.07 -7.60 9.85
C GLY A 40 6.74 -8.11 9.29
N VAL A 41 6.54 -8.10 7.97
CA VAL A 41 5.42 -8.79 7.29
C VAL A 41 5.95 -10.09 6.69
N GLU A 42 5.45 -11.23 7.18
CA GLU A 42 5.76 -12.54 6.60
C GLU A 42 4.94 -12.72 5.31
N LEU A 43 5.54 -12.47 4.16
CA LEU A 43 4.94 -12.82 2.88
C LEU A 43 5.14 -14.32 2.69
N THR A 44 4.10 -15.06 3.03
CA THR A 44 4.02 -16.48 2.69
C THR A 44 3.64 -16.58 1.22
N GLN A 45 4.52 -17.11 0.36
CA GLN A 45 4.08 -17.47 -0.98
C GLN A 45 3.09 -18.63 -0.86
N THR A 46 1.85 -18.41 -1.33
CA THR A 46 0.77 -19.40 -1.29
C THR A 46 0.95 -20.55 -2.29
N ASP A 47 1.85 -20.39 -3.26
CA ASP A 47 2.15 -21.41 -4.25
C ASP A 47 3.28 -22.31 -3.76
N SER A 48 2.92 -23.54 -3.42
CA SER A 48 3.83 -24.59 -3.00
C SER A 48 4.59 -25.11 -4.23
N VAL A 49 5.93 -25.00 -4.24
CA VAL A 49 6.76 -25.36 -5.41
C VAL A 49 7.15 -26.84 -5.34
N LEU A 50 7.00 -27.56 -6.46
CA LEU A 50 7.43 -28.96 -6.60
C LEU A 50 8.95 -29.05 -6.79
N VAL A 51 9.63 -29.78 -5.92
CA VAL A 51 11.09 -29.92 -5.95
C VAL A 51 11.54 -30.90 -7.03
N LYS A 52 12.29 -30.42 -8.04
CA LYS A 52 12.97 -31.25 -9.05
C LYS A 52 14.51 -31.18 -8.91
N PRO A 53 15.24 -32.26 -9.18
CA PRO A 53 16.71 -32.26 -9.09
C PRO A 53 17.35 -31.32 -10.13
N GLY A 54 18.28 -30.46 -9.69
CA GLY A 54 19.10 -29.60 -10.57
C GLY A 54 18.43 -28.31 -11.05
N GLU A 55 17.22 -28.00 -10.60
CA GLU A 55 16.46 -26.80 -11.02
C GLU A 55 16.68 -25.66 -10.00
N SER A 56 17.29 -24.55 -10.45
CA SER A 56 17.45 -23.34 -9.63
C SER A 56 16.20 -22.48 -9.75
N PHE A 57 15.56 -22.15 -8.63
CA PHE A 57 14.38 -21.30 -8.60
C PHE A 57 14.76 -19.89 -8.13
N SER A 58 14.40 -18.88 -8.93
CA SER A 58 14.48 -17.47 -8.53
C SER A 58 13.10 -17.03 -8.05
N ILE A 59 13.00 -16.60 -6.80
CA ILE A 59 11.75 -16.09 -6.22
C ILE A 59 11.81 -14.56 -6.23
N SER A 60 10.92 -13.95 -7.00
CA SER A 60 10.71 -12.50 -6.96
C SER A 60 9.62 -12.19 -5.94
N CYS A 61 9.98 -11.56 -4.83
CA CYS A 61 9.01 -11.00 -3.89
C CYS A 61 8.55 -9.64 -4.42
N VAL A 62 7.26 -9.48 -4.73
CA VAL A 62 6.70 -8.19 -5.13
C VAL A 62 6.19 -7.49 -3.87
N HIS A 63 6.76 -6.33 -3.57
CA HIS A 63 6.21 -5.43 -2.56
C HIS A 63 5.04 -4.65 -3.16
N SER A 64 3.81 -5.07 -2.87
CA SER A 64 2.59 -4.42 -3.37
C SER A 64 2.09 -3.34 -2.40
N VAL A 65 1.79 -2.15 -2.93
CA VAL A 65 1.01 -1.14 -2.21
C VAL A 65 -0.45 -1.26 -2.62
N GLU A 66 -1.36 -1.34 -1.66
CA GLU A 66 -2.80 -1.36 -1.89
C GLU A 66 -3.47 -0.23 -1.11
N LEU A 67 -4.43 0.43 -1.79
CA LEU A 67 -5.15 1.59 -1.30
C LEU A 67 -6.64 1.33 -1.50
N ILE A 68 -7.37 1.10 -0.41
CA ILE A 68 -8.79 0.73 -0.45
C ILE A 68 -9.62 1.91 0.03
N GLN A 69 -10.50 2.39 -0.85
CA GLN A 69 -11.37 3.52 -0.56
C GLN A 69 -12.79 3.07 -0.21
N THR A 70 -13.49 3.89 0.56
CA THR A 70 -14.95 3.80 0.68
C THR A 70 -15.63 3.95 -0.67
N GLY A 71 -16.76 3.25 -0.84
CA GLY A 71 -17.56 3.32 -2.07
C GLY A 71 -18.17 4.71 -2.34
N SER A 72 -18.86 4.81 -3.47
CA SER A 72 -19.54 6.04 -3.88
C SER A 72 -20.64 6.44 -2.88
N THR A 73 -20.72 7.74 -2.59
CA THR A 73 -21.75 8.33 -1.71
C THR A 73 -22.41 9.50 -2.40
N VAL A 74 -23.75 9.59 -2.31
CA VAL A 74 -24.53 10.74 -2.78
C VAL A 74 -24.90 11.58 -1.54
N LEU A 75 -24.57 12.87 -1.57
CA LEU A 75 -24.84 13.81 -0.50
C LEU A 75 -25.75 14.94 -0.99
N THR A 76 -26.57 15.50 -0.10
CA THR A 76 -27.25 16.77 -0.36
C THR A 76 -26.32 17.95 -0.05
N PRO A 77 -26.46 19.09 -0.76
CA PRO A 77 -25.67 20.28 -0.46
C PRO A 77 -25.77 20.71 1.01
N GLY A 78 -24.65 21.13 1.59
CA GLY A 78 -24.53 21.50 3.00
C GLY A 78 -24.17 20.34 3.94
N GLN A 79 -24.24 19.09 3.48
CA GLN A 79 -23.78 17.94 4.27
C GLN A 79 -22.25 17.85 4.34
N SER A 80 -21.74 17.05 5.27
CA SER A 80 -20.32 16.73 5.37
C SER A 80 -20.01 15.43 4.63
N LEU A 81 -18.88 15.42 3.94
CA LEU A 81 -18.30 14.24 3.30
C LEU A 81 -17.20 13.67 4.20
N THR A 82 -17.21 12.35 4.38
CA THR A 82 -16.08 11.62 4.99
C THR A 82 -15.71 10.46 4.08
N LEU A 83 -14.48 10.48 3.58
CA LEU A 83 -13.90 9.39 2.80
C LEU A 83 -12.72 8.81 3.55
N THR A 84 -12.59 7.48 3.53
CA THR A 84 -11.44 6.80 4.13
C THR A 84 -10.67 6.04 3.06
N CYS A 85 -9.35 5.97 3.26
CA CYS A 85 -8.41 5.22 2.45
C CYS A 85 -7.58 4.35 3.38
N LYS A 86 -7.80 3.03 3.33
CA LYS A 86 -6.99 2.06 4.05
C LYS A 86 -5.74 1.76 3.25
N VAL A 87 -4.59 1.93 3.89
CA VAL A 87 -3.27 1.78 3.29
C VAL A 87 -2.65 0.44 3.72
N SER A 88 -2.12 -0.28 2.75
CA SER A 88 -1.26 -1.44 2.97
C SER A 88 -0.02 -1.37 2.07
N GLY A 89 1.06 -2.00 2.50
CA GLY A 89 2.35 -1.97 1.80
C GLY A 89 3.32 -0.88 2.28
N TYR A 90 2.88 0.17 2.99
CA TYR A 90 3.83 1.08 3.66
C TYR A 90 3.30 1.55 5.01
N SER A 91 4.20 1.94 5.90
CA SER A 91 3.82 2.48 7.20
C SER A 91 3.38 3.92 7.07
N LEU A 92 2.21 4.25 7.62
CA LEU A 92 1.77 5.63 7.74
C LEU A 92 2.66 6.47 8.66
N THR A 93 3.55 5.90 9.47
CA THR A 93 4.51 6.63 10.34
C THR A 93 5.87 6.85 9.69
N ASP A 94 6.15 6.23 8.55
CA ASP A 94 7.42 6.39 7.86
C ASP A 94 7.43 7.71 7.09
N SER A 95 8.36 8.60 7.48
CA SER A 95 8.47 9.94 6.94
C SER A 95 8.90 10.00 5.47
N SER A 96 9.35 8.88 4.89
CA SER A 96 9.64 8.77 3.45
C SER A 96 8.37 8.71 2.59
N TYR A 97 7.21 8.48 3.20
CA TYR A 97 5.93 8.38 2.51
C TYR A 97 4.95 9.48 2.88
N CYS A 98 4.17 9.89 1.88
CA CYS A 98 3.01 10.74 2.03
C CYS A 98 1.82 10.13 1.29
N THR A 99 0.62 10.32 1.83
CA THR A 99 -0.63 9.89 1.21
C THR A 99 -1.41 11.12 0.77
N ASN A 100 -1.76 11.18 -0.50
CA ASN A 100 -2.45 12.29 -1.14
C ASN A 100 -3.94 12.01 -1.28
N TRP A 101 -4.74 13.07 -1.27
CA TRP A 101 -6.10 13.11 -1.75
C TRP A 101 -6.18 13.97 -3.00
N ILE A 102 -6.81 13.43 -4.04
CA ILE A 102 -6.99 14.06 -5.34
C ILE A 102 -8.47 13.95 -5.70
N ARG A 103 -9.04 14.97 -6.34
CA ARG A 103 -10.39 14.89 -6.89
C ARG A 103 -10.40 15.13 -8.39
N GLN A 104 -11.39 14.59 -9.07
CA GLN A 104 -11.64 14.80 -10.48
C GLN A 104 -13.11 15.17 -10.69
N PRO A 105 -13.42 16.47 -10.85
CA PRO A 105 -14.75 16.89 -11.27
C PRO A 105 -15.06 16.37 -12.68
N ALA A 106 -16.33 16.11 -12.96
CA ALA A 106 -16.76 15.61 -14.27
C ALA A 106 -16.29 16.56 -15.40
N GLY A 107 -15.61 16.01 -16.42
CA GLY A 107 -15.08 16.77 -17.55
C GLY A 107 -13.88 17.68 -17.23
N LYS A 108 -13.26 17.56 -16.05
CA LYS A 108 -12.09 18.36 -15.65
C LYS A 108 -10.86 17.48 -15.38
N THR A 109 -9.71 18.14 -15.29
CA THR A 109 -8.44 17.52 -14.88
C THR A 109 -8.44 17.16 -13.40
N LEU A 110 -7.49 16.33 -12.99
CA LEU A 110 -7.23 16.03 -11.59
C LEU A 110 -6.83 17.30 -10.82
N GLU A 111 -7.42 17.49 -9.65
CA GLU A 111 -7.13 18.57 -8.71
C GLU A 111 -6.62 17.95 -7.40
N TRP A 112 -5.38 18.23 -7.04
CA TRP A 112 -4.83 17.82 -5.75
C TRP A 112 -5.50 18.61 -4.62
N ILE A 113 -5.95 17.91 -3.57
CA ILE A 113 -6.61 18.50 -2.40
C ILE A 113 -5.60 18.75 -1.30
N GLY A 114 -4.80 17.74 -0.99
CA GLY A 114 -3.87 17.76 0.12
C GLY A 114 -3.17 16.43 0.33
N ALA A 115 -2.22 16.41 1.25
CA ALA A 115 -1.48 15.22 1.64
C ALA A 115 -1.16 15.22 3.13
N ILE A 116 -0.95 14.04 3.68
CA ILE A 116 -0.39 13.84 5.01
C ILE A 116 0.81 12.87 4.93
N CYS A 117 1.93 13.28 5.52
CA CYS A 117 3.18 12.53 5.52
C CYS A 117 3.39 11.75 6.82
N GLY A 118 4.34 10.82 6.83
CA GLY A 118 4.65 10.02 8.01
C GLY A 118 5.07 10.81 9.25
N SER A 119 5.67 11.98 9.05
CA SER A 119 5.98 12.95 10.10
C SER A 119 4.73 13.56 10.77
N GLY A 120 3.55 13.43 10.15
CA GLY A 120 2.32 14.10 10.57
C GLY A 120 2.10 15.46 9.92
N ASN A 121 3.06 15.95 9.12
CA ASN A 121 2.89 17.19 8.36
C ASN A 121 1.74 17.04 7.36
N THR A 122 0.90 18.08 7.30
CA THR A 122 -0.19 18.18 6.34
C THR A 122 0.07 19.30 5.35
N TYR A 123 -0.29 19.05 4.10
CA TYR A 123 -0.15 19.99 3.00
C TYR A 123 -1.49 20.08 2.29
N TYR A 124 -1.86 21.27 1.83
CA TYR A 124 -3.15 21.50 1.19
C TYR A 124 -3.01 22.37 -0.05
N SER A 125 -3.92 22.18 -0.98
CA SER A 125 -4.11 23.09 -2.11
C SER A 125 -4.67 24.41 -1.61
N GLU A 126 -4.04 25.51 -2.02
CA GLU A 126 -4.49 26.87 -1.69
C GLU A 126 -5.96 27.12 -2.04
N LYS A 127 -6.47 26.47 -3.10
CA LYS A 127 -7.86 26.60 -3.55
C LYS A 127 -8.85 25.80 -2.71
N LEU A 128 -8.41 24.75 -2.01
CA LEU A 128 -9.28 23.75 -1.40
C LEU A 128 -9.10 23.62 0.11
N LYS A 129 -8.04 24.21 0.69
CA LYS A 129 -7.69 24.14 2.11
C LYS A 129 -8.76 24.64 3.08
N SER A 130 -9.69 25.48 2.64
CA SER A 130 -10.80 25.96 3.47
C SER A 130 -11.96 24.99 3.58
N ARG A 131 -12.06 24.01 2.66
CA ARG A 131 -13.20 23.08 2.56
C ARG A 131 -12.87 21.68 3.06
N PHE A 132 -11.63 21.26 2.89
CA PHE A 132 -11.19 19.90 3.14
C PHE A 132 -10.14 19.83 4.24
N GLN A 133 -10.23 18.77 5.04
CA GLN A 133 -9.26 18.41 6.06
C GLN A 133 -8.79 16.98 5.82
N VAL A 134 -7.48 16.76 5.91
CA VAL A 134 -6.86 15.44 5.82
C VAL A 134 -6.37 15.03 7.20
N SER A 135 -6.67 13.81 7.61
CA SER A 135 -6.19 13.21 8.85
C SER A 135 -5.72 11.78 8.63
N ARG A 136 -5.01 11.22 9.61
CA ARG A 136 -4.57 9.83 9.60
C ARG A 136 -4.83 9.17 10.95
N ASP A 137 -5.08 7.88 10.91
CA ASP A 137 -5.08 6.98 12.05
C ASP A 137 -4.06 5.86 11.76
N THR A 138 -2.95 5.90 12.48
CA THR A 138 -1.85 4.95 12.32
C THR A 138 -2.19 3.57 12.91
N SER A 139 -3.12 3.49 13.85
CA SER A 139 -3.54 2.22 14.46
C SER A 139 -4.35 1.35 13.49
N SER A 140 -5.15 1.98 12.64
CA SER A 140 -5.96 1.32 11.62
C SER A 140 -5.35 1.40 10.21
N SER A 141 -4.20 2.06 10.05
CA SER A 141 -3.57 2.35 8.76
C SER A 141 -4.52 3.07 7.79
N THR A 142 -5.28 4.04 8.30
CA THR A 142 -6.31 4.75 7.54
C THR A 142 -5.95 6.22 7.38
N VAL A 143 -6.14 6.75 6.18
CA VAL A 143 -6.09 8.19 5.89
C VAL A 143 -7.49 8.66 5.53
N THR A 144 -7.95 9.74 6.15
CA THR A 144 -9.32 10.24 6.03
C THR A 144 -9.32 11.62 5.40
N LEU A 145 -10.26 11.84 4.47
CA LEU A 145 -10.61 13.15 3.94
C LEU A 145 -11.98 13.54 4.47
N THR A 146 -12.05 14.69 5.15
CA THR A 146 -13.30 15.29 5.60
C THR A 146 -13.55 16.56 4.82
N GLY A 147 -14.69 16.66 4.15
CA GLY A 147 -15.20 17.88 3.52
C GLY A 147 -16.39 18.42 4.31
N GLN A 148 -16.39 19.71 4.64
CA GLN A 148 -17.51 20.33 5.35
C GLN A 148 -18.33 21.23 4.42
N ASN A 149 -19.63 21.32 4.66
CA ASN A 149 -20.56 22.17 3.90
C ASN A 149 -20.44 21.94 2.38
N MET A 150 -20.50 20.67 1.96
CA MET A 150 -20.26 20.26 0.57
C MET A 150 -21.22 20.94 -0.39
N GLN A 151 -20.69 21.49 -1.49
CA GLN A 151 -21.47 22.16 -2.51
C GLN A 151 -21.52 21.35 -3.80
N THR A 152 -22.36 21.78 -4.75
CA THR A 152 -22.52 21.06 -6.03
C THR A 152 -21.21 21.03 -6.82
N GLU A 153 -20.41 22.10 -6.76
CA GLU A 153 -19.09 22.19 -7.40
C GLU A 153 -18.03 21.25 -6.80
N ASP A 154 -18.31 20.64 -5.65
CA ASP A 154 -17.44 19.64 -5.01
C ASP A 154 -17.78 18.21 -5.44
N THR A 155 -18.75 18.04 -6.34
CA THR A 155 -19.06 16.74 -6.94
C THR A 155 -17.91 16.29 -7.85
N ALA A 156 -17.26 15.20 -7.47
CA ALA A 156 -16.09 14.67 -8.14
C ALA A 156 -15.89 13.19 -7.79
N VAL A 157 -15.05 12.50 -8.58
CA VAL A 157 -14.43 11.24 -8.13
C VAL A 157 -13.24 11.60 -7.26
N TYR A 158 -13.10 10.96 -6.11
CA TYR A 158 -12.01 11.18 -5.16
C TYR A 158 -11.08 9.98 -5.15
N TYR A 159 -9.78 10.24 -5.19
CA TYR A 159 -8.73 9.23 -5.22
C TYR A 159 -7.78 9.46 -4.05
N CYS A 160 -7.38 8.38 -3.39
CA CYS A 160 -6.19 8.39 -2.55
C CYS A 160 -5.01 7.80 -3.31
N ALA A 161 -3.83 8.40 -3.14
CA ALA A 161 -2.63 7.98 -3.85
C ALA A 161 -1.39 8.14 -2.98
N ARG A 162 -0.50 7.14 -2.98
CA ARG A 162 0.84 7.29 -2.41
C ARG A 162 1.61 8.31 -3.24
N HIS A 163 2.28 9.25 -2.59
CA HIS A 163 3.24 10.12 -3.26
C HIS A 163 4.36 9.25 -3.86
N SER A 164 4.55 9.30 -5.18
CA SER A 164 5.73 8.70 -5.81
C SER A 164 6.94 9.59 -5.54
N GLN A 165 8.03 9.01 -5.04
CA GLN A 165 9.34 9.66 -5.06
C GLN A 165 9.83 9.83 -6.49
#